data_AF-A0A9D5JXB7-F1
#
_entry.id   AF-A0A9D5JXB7-F1
#
_cell.length_a   1.000
_cell.length_b   1.000
_cell.length_c   1.000
_cell.angle_alpha   90.00
_cell.angle_beta   90.00
_cell.angle_gamma   90.00
#
_symmetry.space_group_name_H-M   'P 1'
#
loop_
_entity.id
_entity.type
_entity.pdbx_description
1 polymer ?
#
loop_
_entity_poly.entity_id
_entity_poly.type
_entity_poly.pdbx_seq_one_letter_code
_entity_poly.pdbx_strand_id
1 'polypeptide(L)'
;MIMETYRMLITARFDNAELDRLRPYIADAQFAGWGVTRNRLKDDDLKAQMAEVDIVISEYEPITRDVIESASRLQLIGCCRMGPEASVDIPAATIRGIPVLYTPGRNAVSVAEYTIGLMLNAARHIHHVHHLLKYTSELTQVSYEDKTPDRLGVTSEWSLDADAPFARFQGIE
;
A
#
# COMPACT_ATOMS: atom_id res chain seq x y z
N MET A 1 28.82 -19.24 -23.03
CA MET A 1 28.70 -19.11 -21.56
C MET A 1 27.33 -19.60 -21.17
N ILE A 2 27.24 -20.63 -20.33
CA ILE A 2 25.95 -21.05 -19.74
C ILE A 2 25.61 -19.95 -18.73
N MET A 3 24.52 -19.23 -18.92
CA MET A 3 24.04 -18.27 -17.92
C MET A 3 23.58 -19.08 -16.70
N GLU A 4 24.10 -18.77 -15.51
CA GLU A 4 23.55 -19.31 -14.27
C GLU A 4 22.10 -18.86 -14.14
N THR A 5 21.22 -19.81 -13.82
CA THR A 5 19.79 -19.56 -13.64
C THR A 5 19.43 -19.71 -12.17
N TYR A 6 18.76 -18.70 -11.61
CA TYR A 6 18.44 -18.63 -10.18
C TYR A 6 17.03 -19.15 -9.87
N ARG A 7 16.85 -19.74 -8.69
CA ARG A 7 15.54 -20.09 -8.14
C ARG A 7 15.00 -18.95 -7.28
N MET A 8 13.76 -18.54 -7.53
CA MET A 8 13.18 -17.36 -6.90
C MET A 8 11.94 -17.70 -6.06
N LEU A 9 11.87 -17.18 -4.83
CA LEU A 9 10.65 -17.13 -4.03
C LEU A 9 10.06 -15.72 -4.08
N ILE A 10 8.80 -15.60 -4.49
CA ILE A 10 8.07 -14.32 -4.56
C ILE A 10 6.90 -14.38 -3.56
N THR A 11 7.02 -13.58 -2.49
CA THR A 11 5.97 -13.42 -1.47
C THR A 11 5.33 -12.03 -1.47
N ALA A 12 5.81 -11.15 -2.35
CA ALA A 12 5.22 -9.87 -2.66
C ALA A 12 4.12 -9.98 -3.72
N ARG A 13 3.27 -8.95 -3.83
CA ARG A 13 2.54 -8.74 -5.08
C ARG A 13 3.54 -8.39 -6.17
N PHE A 14 3.52 -9.12 -7.27
CA PHE A 14 4.51 -8.99 -8.33
C PHE A 14 3.84 -9.01 -9.70
N ASP A 15 4.29 -8.13 -10.59
CA ASP A 15 3.71 -7.99 -11.92
C ASP A 15 4.29 -9.06 -12.87
N ASN A 16 3.44 -9.66 -13.70
CA ASN A 16 3.86 -10.65 -14.69
C ASN A 16 4.83 -10.06 -15.72
N ALA A 17 4.68 -8.79 -16.10
CA ALA A 17 5.59 -8.13 -17.03
C ALA A 17 7.01 -8.01 -16.44
N GLU A 18 7.12 -7.75 -15.14
CA GLU A 18 8.42 -7.72 -14.46
C GLU A 18 9.00 -9.12 -14.29
N LEU A 19 8.16 -10.13 -14.03
CA LEU A 19 8.60 -11.52 -14.03
C LEU A 19 9.14 -11.93 -15.41
N ASP A 20 8.47 -11.54 -16.49
CA ASP A 20 8.88 -11.83 -17.86
C ASP A 20 10.27 -11.23 -18.19
N ARG A 21 10.59 -10.05 -17.66
CA ARG A 21 11.92 -9.44 -17.78
C ARG A 21 13.01 -10.21 -17.06
N LEU A 22 12.65 -10.94 -15.99
CA LEU A 22 13.57 -11.73 -15.18
C LEU A 22 13.76 -13.16 -15.69
N ARG A 23 12.80 -13.69 -16.48
CA ARG A 23 12.85 -15.05 -17.04
C ARG A 23 14.18 -15.48 -17.66
N PRO A 24 14.95 -14.64 -18.37
CA PRO A 24 16.24 -15.05 -18.91
C PRO A 24 17.30 -15.42 -17.85
N TYR A 25 17.10 -15.00 -16.60
CA TYR A 25 18.06 -15.17 -15.51
C TYR A 25 17.58 -16.17 -14.44
N ILE A 26 16.35 -16.67 -14.53
CA ILE A 26 15.78 -17.54 -13.50
C ILE A 26 15.38 -18.91 -14.05
N ALA A 27 15.61 -19.95 -13.26
CA ALA A 27 15.20 -21.30 -13.55
C ALA A 27 13.72 -21.50 -13.23
N ASP A 28 13.29 -20.97 -12.09
CA ASP A 28 11.91 -21.01 -11.61
C ASP A 28 11.56 -19.76 -10.78
N ALA A 29 10.26 -19.53 -10.63
CA ALA A 29 9.73 -18.56 -9.68
C ALA A 29 8.52 -19.19 -8.97
N GLN A 30 8.64 -19.38 -7.66
CA GLN A 30 7.56 -19.82 -6.81
C GLN A 30 6.84 -18.63 -6.19
N PHE A 31 5.52 -18.62 -6.31
CA PHE A 31 4.66 -17.62 -5.64
C PHE A 31 4.07 -18.21 -4.37
N ALA A 32 4.17 -17.48 -3.25
CA ALA A 32 3.63 -17.91 -1.97
C ALA A 32 3.29 -16.72 -1.05
N GLY A 33 2.80 -17.00 0.15
CA GLY A 33 2.68 -16.00 1.23
C GLY A 33 1.72 -14.85 0.95
N TRP A 34 2.02 -13.70 1.55
CA TRP A 34 1.11 -12.56 1.62
C TRP A 34 0.66 -12.03 0.25
N GLY A 35 1.58 -11.95 -0.72
CA GLY A 35 1.33 -11.43 -2.06
C GLY A 35 0.25 -12.20 -2.82
N VAL A 36 0.10 -13.49 -2.52
CA VAL A 36 -0.88 -14.40 -3.15
C VAL A 36 -2.12 -14.57 -2.29
N THR A 37 -1.93 -14.88 -1.01
CA THR A 37 -3.00 -15.38 -0.13
C THR A 37 -3.55 -14.34 0.83
N ARG A 38 -2.91 -13.16 0.93
CA ARG A 38 -3.16 -12.16 1.98
C ARG A 38 -2.97 -12.70 3.40
N ASN A 39 -2.21 -13.77 3.54
CA ASN A 39 -1.76 -14.33 4.81
C ASN A 39 -0.25 -14.56 4.74
N ARG A 40 0.45 -14.27 5.83
CA ARG A 40 1.89 -14.54 5.91
C ARG A 40 2.13 -16.04 5.99
N LEU A 41 3.26 -16.50 5.49
CA LEU A 41 3.70 -17.86 5.71
C LEU A 41 3.95 -18.08 7.21
N LYS A 42 3.70 -19.31 7.67
CA LYS A 42 4.19 -19.72 9.00
C LYS A 42 5.72 -19.79 8.94
N ASP A 43 6.36 -19.59 10.08
CA ASP A 43 7.83 -19.53 10.16
C ASP A 43 8.50 -20.79 9.59
N ASP A 44 7.99 -21.98 9.95
CA ASP A 44 8.50 -23.25 9.44
C ASP A 44 8.33 -23.39 7.91
N ASP A 45 7.18 -22.98 7.37
CA ASP A 45 6.91 -23.02 5.93
C ASP A 45 7.80 -22.04 5.16
N LEU A 46 8.04 -20.85 5.74
CA LEU A 46 8.93 -19.84 5.18
C LEU A 46 10.37 -20.36 5.17
N LYS A 47 10.86 -20.91 6.29
CA LYS A 47 12.20 -21.50 6.38
C LYS A 47 12.39 -22.65 5.38
N ALA A 48 11.40 -23.52 5.25
CA ALA A 48 11.43 -24.63 4.30
C ALA A 48 11.52 -24.16 2.85
N GLN A 49 10.73 -23.14 2.46
CA GLN A 49 10.79 -22.57 1.11
C GLN A 49 12.10 -21.81 0.86
N MET A 50 12.60 -21.11 1.88
CA MET A 50 13.84 -20.33 1.79
C MET A 50 15.10 -21.20 1.65
N ALA A 51 15.07 -22.45 2.10
CA ALA A 51 16.21 -23.38 2.03
C ALA A 51 16.68 -23.67 0.59
N GLU A 52 15.75 -23.63 -0.38
CA GLU A 52 15.98 -24.03 -1.76
C GLU A 52 16.12 -22.86 -2.76
N VAL A 53 16.00 -21.60 -2.31
CA VAL A 53 16.00 -20.45 -3.23
C VAL A 53 17.26 -19.62 -3.16
N ASP A 54 17.64 -19.06 -4.31
CA ASP A 54 18.79 -18.19 -4.45
C ASP A 54 18.37 -16.71 -4.28
N ILE A 55 17.12 -16.37 -4.62
CA ILE A 55 16.56 -15.02 -4.56
C ILE A 55 15.20 -15.04 -3.84
N VAL A 56 14.96 -14.09 -2.94
CA VAL A 56 13.61 -13.84 -2.40
C VAL A 56 13.15 -12.42 -2.72
N ILE A 57 11.90 -12.28 -3.19
CA ILE A 57 11.21 -11.00 -3.37
C ILE A 57 10.08 -10.91 -2.35
N SER A 58 10.21 -10.04 -1.35
CA SER A 58 9.31 -9.93 -0.20
C SER A 58 8.71 -8.53 -0.03
N GLU A 59 7.47 -8.48 0.47
CA GLU A 59 6.77 -7.23 0.87
C GLU A 59 6.39 -7.24 2.36
N TYR A 60 6.07 -8.40 2.94
CA TYR A 60 5.53 -8.52 4.31
C TYR A 60 6.05 -9.72 5.12
N GLU A 61 6.69 -10.70 4.49
CA GLU A 61 7.18 -11.88 5.21
C GLU A 61 8.31 -11.47 6.18
N PRO A 62 8.33 -12.00 7.41
CA PRO A 62 9.37 -11.71 8.37
C PRO A 62 10.65 -12.48 8.00
N ILE A 63 11.55 -11.84 7.26
CA ILE A 63 12.86 -12.37 6.91
C ILE A 63 13.82 -12.12 8.08
N THR A 64 13.59 -12.86 9.17
CA THR A 64 14.38 -12.79 10.41
C THR A 64 15.75 -13.42 10.22
N ARG A 65 16.65 -13.24 11.21
CA ARG A 65 17.93 -13.95 11.28
C ARG A 65 17.77 -15.44 11.07
N ASP A 66 16.88 -16.09 11.79
CA ASP A 66 16.68 -17.55 11.72
C ASP A 66 16.27 -18.00 10.31
N VAL A 67 15.45 -17.20 9.62
CA VAL A 67 15.04 -17.46 8.23
C VAL A 67 16.23 -17.29 7.27
N ILE A 68 17.06 -16.28 7.47
CA ILE A 68 18.27 -16.05 6.66
C ILE A 68 19.29 -17.17 6.88
N GLU A 69 19.44 -17.62 8.13
CA GLU A 69 20.36 -18.70 8.51
C GLU A 69 19.91 -20.07 7.95
N SER A 70 18.59 -20.32 7.85
CA SER A 70 18.07 -21.54 7.20
C SER A 70 18.22 -21.51 5.67
N ALA A 71 18.40 -20.34 5.07
CA ALA A 71 18.48 -20.14 3.63
C ALA A 71 19.93 -20.33 3.12
N SER A 72 20.39 -21.58 3.05
CA SER A 72 21.77 -21.92 2.71
C SER A 72 22.24 -21.40 1.35
N ARG A 73 21.32 -21.28 0.38
CA ARG A 73 21.59 -20.85 -0.99
C ARG A 73 21.36 -19.37 -1.24
N LEU A 74 20.73 -18.66 -0.30
CA LEU A 74 20.27 -17.30 -0.52
C LEU A 74 21.42 -16.36 -0.88
N GLN A 75 21.25 -15.64 -1.99
CA GLN A 75 22.22 -14.70 -2.55
C GLN A 75 21.68 -13.28 -2.65
N LEU A 76 20.35 -13.10 -2.65
CA LEU A 76 19.73 -11.78 -2.82
C LEU A 76 18.36 -11.70 -2.13
N ILE A 77 18.13 -10.60 -1.43
CA ILE A 77 16.81 -10.22 -0.92
C ILE A 77 16.34 -8.96 -1.64
N GLY A 78 15.21 -9.03 -2.35
CA GLY A 78 14.50 -7.87 -2.89
C GLY A 78 13.30 -7.52 -2.00
N CYS A 79 13.31 -6.34 -1.39
CA CYS A 79 12.22 -5.84 -0.56
C CYS A 79 11.39 -4.78 -1.30
N CYS A 80 10.11 -5.04 -1.53
CA CYS A 80 9.19 -4.11 -2.19
C CYS A 80 8.72 -2.96 -1.27
N ARG A 81 9.56 -2.51 -0.33
CA ARG A 81 9.30 -1.42 0.61
C ARG A 81 10.41 -0.37 0.57
N MET A 82 10.10 0.84 1.08
CA MET A 82 11.08 1.90 1.35
C MET A 82 11.95 1.59 2.57
N GLY A 83 11.35 1.03 3.63
CA GLY A 83 12.04 0.64 4.86
C GLY A 83 12.11 -0.89 4.95
N PRO A 84 13.16 -1.54 4.40
CA PRO A 84 13.30 -3.00 4.44
C PRO A 84 13.49 -3.54 5.86
N GLU A 85 14.01 -2.75 6.80
CA GLU A 85 14.20 -3.09 8.21
C GLU A 85 12.88 -3.42 8.94
N ALA A 86 11.74 -3.01 8.39
CA ALA A 86 10.43 -3.36 8.94
C ALA A 86 10.10 -4.86 8.81
N SER A 87 10.78 -5.59 7.93
CA SER A 87 10.53 -7.02 7.69
C SER A 87 11.79 -7.85 7.47
N VAL A 88 12.97 -7.25 7.30
CA VAL A 88 14.23 -7.94 7.02
C VAL A 88 15.26 -7.61 8.09
N ASP A 89 15.91 -8.64 8.66
CA ASP A 89 17.06 -8.47 9.54
C ASP A 89 18.30 -8.07 8.73
N ILE A 90 18.49 -6.76 8.55
CA ILE A 90 19.61 -6.19 7.79
C ILE A 90 20.98 -6.58 8.37
N PRO A 91 21.21 -6.55 9.70
CA PRO A 91 22.46 -7.06 10.28
C PRO A 91 22.76 -8.51 9.91
N ALA A 92 21.78 -9.42 10.02
CA ALA A 92 21.98 -10.82 9.69
C ALA A 92 22.29 -11.02 8.20
N ALA A 93 21.56 -10.35 7.31
CA ALA A 93 21.84 -10.37 5.87
C ALA A 93 23.26 -9.86 5.56
N THR A 94 23.67 -8.77 6.21
CA THR A 94 25.01 -8.18 6.05
C THR A 94 26.11 -9.13 6.49
N ILE A 95 25.97 -9.77 7.65
CA ILE A 95 26.94 -10.76 8.17
C ILE A 95 27.10 -11.94 7.21
N ARG A 96 25.98 -12.39 6.60
CA ARG A 96 25.94 -13.45 5.59
C ARG A 96 26.45 -13.01 4.21
N GLY A 97 26.75 -11.74 4.00
CA GLY A 97 27.14 -11.19 2.69
C GLY A 97 26.00 -11.14 1.67
N ILE A 98 24.74 -11.14 2.12
CA ILE A 98 23.56 -11.12 1.26
C ILE A 98 23.11 -9.67 1.05
N PRO A 99 23.17 -9.13 -0.18
CA PRO A 99 22.61 -7.82 -0.49
C PRO A 99 21.10 -7.78 -0.29
N VAL A 100 20.63 -6.65 0.24
CA VAL A 100 19.21 -6.30 0.35
C VAL A 100 18.93 -5.12 -0.58
N LEU A 101 18.23 -5.38 -1.67
CA LEU A 101 17.71 -4.36 -2.56
C LEU A 101 16.33 -3.92 -2.07
N TYR A 102 16.03 -2.63 -2.18
CA TYR A 102 14.75 -2.09 -1.73
C TYR A 102 14.29 -0.97 -2.66
N THR A 103 13.10 -0.41 -2.39
CA THR A 103 12.43 0.51 -3.34
C THR A 103 12.28 1.91 -2.76
N PRO A 104 13.38 2.67 -2.65
CA PRO A 104 13.33 3.99 -2.06
C PRO A 104 12.49 4.96 -2.89
N GLY A 105 11.67 5.77 -2.22
CA GLY A 105 10.87 6.81 -2.87
C GLY A 105 9.76 6.31 -3.81
N ARG A 106 9.52 4.99 -3.89
CA ARG A 106 8.53 4.37 -4.80
C ARG A 106 7.13 5.01 -4.72
N ASN A 107 6.73 5.44 -3.53
CA ASN A 107 5.44 6.06 -3.27
C ASN A 107 5.56 7.56 -2.90
N ALA A 108 6.71 8.21 -3.10
CA ALA A 108 6.91 9.59 -2.67
C ALA A 108 5.90 10.55 -3.31
N VAL A 109 5.70 10.45 -4.63
CA VAL A 109 4.72 11.27 -5.37
C VAL A 109 3.30 10.97 -4.90
N SER A 110 2.90 9.70 -4.85
CA SER A 110 1.54 9.33 -4.41
C SER A 110 1.25 9.75 -2.97
N VAL A 111 2.25 9.69 -2.07
CA VAL A 111 2.11 10.20 -0.70
C VAL A 111 1.92 11.71 -0.72
N ALA A 112 2.71 12.45 -1.50
CA ALA A 112 2.58 13.91 -1.62
C ALA A 112 1.20 14.32 -2.17
N GLU A 113 0.76 13.69 -3.25
CA GLU A 113 -0.56 13.91 -3.85
C GLU A 113 -1.69 13.61 -2.85
N TYR A 114 -1.58 12.48 -2.13
CA TYR A 114 -2.54 12.09 -1.12
C TYR A 114 -2.57 13.08 0.05
N THR A 115 -1.41 13.57 0.50
CA THR A 115 -1.31 14.60 1.54
C THR A 115 -2.00 15.89 1.12
N ILE A 116 -1.74 16.40 -0.10
CA ILE A 116 -2.42 17.60 -0.61
C ILE A 116 -3.93 17.37 -0.71
N GLY A 117 -4.35 16.20 -1.21
CA GLY A 117 -5.76 15.82 -1.26
C GLY A 117 -6.41 15.80 0.14
N LEU A 118 -5.73 15.26 1.14
CA LEU A 118 -6.19 15.26 2.53
C LEU A 118 -6.26 16.67 3.12
N MET A 119 -5.29 17.54 2.82
CA MET A 119 -5.33 18.94 3.25
C MET A 119 -6.55 19.67 2.70
N LEU A 120 -6.83 19.52 1.39
CA LEU A 120 -8.02 20.11 0.78
C LEU A 120 -9.31 19.51 1.37
N ASN A 121 -9.36 18.19 1.53
CA ASN A 121 -10.48 17.47 2.11
C ASN A 121 -10.79 17.90 3.57
N ALA A 122 -9.75 18.22 4.35
CA ALA A 122 -9.90 18.75 5.69
C ALA A 122 -10.34 20.22 5.67
N ALA A 123 -9.64 21.08 4.90
CA ALA A 123 -9.91 22.51 4.83
C ALA A 123 -11.31 22.85 4.31
N ARG A 124 -11.89 21.99 3.46
CA ARG A 124 -13.22 22.18 2.84
C ARG A 124 -14.28 21.22 3.39
N HIS A 125 -13.98 20.53 4.50
CA HIS A 125 -14.89 19.58 5.16
C HIS A 125 -15.51 18.52 4.23
N ILE A 126 -14.84 18.16 3.13
CA ILE A 126 -15.40 17.31 2.07
C ILE A 126 -15.80 15.94 2.64
N HIS A 127 -14.92 15.33 3.45
CA HIS A 127 -15.19 14.05 4.12
C HIS A 127 -16.42 14.10 5.03
N HIS A 128 -16.61 15.20 5.75
CA HIS A 128 -17.72 15.34 6.69
C HIS A 128 -19.04 15.52 5.92
N VAL A 129 -19.08 16.40 4.93
CA VAL A 129 -20.25 16.59 4.06
C VAL A 129 -20.58 15.31 3.30
N HIS A 130 -19.58 14.58 2.80
CA HIS A 130 -19.78 13.27 2.17
C HIS A 130 -20.47 12.29 3.13
N HIS A 131 -20.03 12.23 4.39
CA HIS A 131 -20.65 11.38 5.40
C HIS A 131 -22.11 11.77 5.63
N LEU A 132 -22.38 13.07 5.86
CA LEU A 132 -23.74 13.56 6.10
C LEU A 132 -24.67 13.27 4.92
N LEU A 133 -24.23 13.49 3.67
CA LEU A 133 -25.03 13.22 2.47
C LEU A 133 -25.32 11.72 2.29
N LYS A 134 -24.34 10.87 2.57
CA LYS A 134 -24.45 9.43 2.28
C LYS A 134 -25.17 8.65 3.37
N TYR A 135 -25.05 9.08 4.62
CA TYR A 135 -25.48 8.29 5.78
C TYR A 135 -26.52 9.00 6.65
N THR A 136 -26.88 10.26 6.35
CA THR A 136 -27.87 11.03 7.12
C THR A 136 -28.81 11.82 6.20
N SER A 137 -29.82 12.44 6.77
CA SER A 137 -30.70 13.41 6.09
C SER A 137 -30.49 14.85 6.58
N GLU A 138 -29.42 15.09 7.36
CA GLU A 138 -29.23 16.36 8.08
C GLU A 138 -29.05 17.55 7.13
N LEU A 139 -28.42 17.34 5.97
CA LEU A 139 -28.23 18.37 4.95
C LEU A 139 -29.44 18.54 4.01
N THR A 140 -30.35 17.56 3.97
CA THR A 140 -31.49 17.54 3.06
C THR A 140 -32.81 17.90 3.74
N GLN A 141 -32.81 18.08 5.07
CA GLN A 141 -33.98 18.47 5.86
C GLN A 141 -33.87 19.86 6.50
N VAL A 142 -32.84 20.66 6.15
CA VAL A 142 -32.69 22.03 6.65
C VAL A 142 -33.75 22.93 6.02
N SER A 143 -34.49 23.68 6.84
CA SER A 143 -35.44 24.72 6.38
C SER A 143 -34.83 26.09 6.60
N TYR A 144 -34.71 26.88 5.53
CA TYR A 144 -34.09 28.21 5.55
C TYR A 144 -35.11 29.33 5.75
N GLU A 145 -34.64 30.53 6.14
CA GLU A 145 -35.51 31.68 6.38
C GLU A 145 -36.19 32.22 5.11
N ASP A 146 -35.57 32.00 3.94
CA ASP A 146 -36.17 32.29 2.65
C ASP A 146 -37.25 31.24 2.34
N LYS A 147 -38.51 31.58 2.64
CA LYS A 147 -39.70 30.72 2.58
C LYS A 147 -40.13 30.29 1.16
N THR A 148 -39.18 29.87 0.31
CA THR A 148 -39.45 29.37 -1.04
C THR A 148 -40.06 27.96 -0.92
N PRO A 149 -41.32 27.72 -1.32
CA PRO A 149 -42.12 26.63 -0.75
C PRO A 149 -41.90 25.24 -1.37
N ASP A 150 -41.04 25.09 -2.37
CA ASP A 150 -40.82 23.80 -3.04
C ASP A 150 -39.40 23.71 -3.60
N ARG A 151 -38.60 22.78 -3.06
CA ARG A 151 -37.16 22.62 -3.33
C ARG A 151 -36.79 21.22 -3.82
N LEU A 152 -37.77 20.34 -4.00
CA LEU A 152 -37.58 19.01 -4.56
C LEU A 152 -37.14 19.12 -6.03
N GLY A 153 -35.88 18.78 -6.32
CA GLY A 153 -35.30 18.88 -7.67
C GLY A 153 -34.45 20.12 -7.92
N VAL A 154 -34.20 20.95 -6.92
CA VAL A 154 -33.25 22.08 -7.02
C VAL A 154 -31.82 21.57 -6.80
N THR A 155 -30.92 21.87 -7.73
CA THR A 155 -29.54 21.35 -7.75
C THR A 155 -28.50 22.30 -7.16
N SER A 156 -28.86 23.57 -6.88
CA SER A 156 -27.99 24.56 -6.26
C SER A 156 -28.83 25.65 -5.58
N GLU A 157 -28.51 25.95 -4.33
CA GLU A 157 -29.14 27.01 -3.53
C GLU A 157 -28.06 27.76 -2.73
N TRP A 158 -28.24 29.07 -2.54
CA TRP A 158 -27.35 29.93 -1.77
C TRP A 158 -28.13 30.53 -0.60
N SER A 159 -27.83 30.08 0.62
CA SER A 159 -28.32 30.71 1.85
C SER A 159 -27.12 31.17 2.68
N LEU A 160 -27.25 32.37 3.26
CA LEU A 160 -26.28 32.96 4.20
C LEU A 160 -26.72 32.72 5.67
N ASP A 161 -27.77 31.92 5.89
CA ASP A 161 -28.22 31.56 7.23
C ASP A 161 -27.10 30.84 7.99
N ALA A 162 -27.00 31.09 9.30
CA ALA A 162 -25.87 30.63 10.10
C ALA A 162 -25.77 29.08 10.17
N ASP A 163 -26.89 28.39 10.02
CA ASP A 163 -27.00 26.93 10.00
C ASP A 163 -26.97 26.33 8.58
N ALA A 164 -26.86 27.17 7.55
CA ALA A 164 -26.79 26.70 6.18
C ALA A 164 -25.53 25.87 5.93
N PRO A 165 -25.59 24.83 5.07
CA PRO A 165 -24.44 24.04 4.67
C PRO A 165 -23.28 24.88 4.14
N PHE A 166 -23.58 25.97 3.42
CA PHE A 166 -22.57 26.92 2.99
C PHE A 166 -21.85 27.55 4.19
N ALA A 167 -22.57 28.18 5.12
CA ALA A 167 -21.97 28.80 6.31
C ALA A 167 -21.22 27.79 7.20
N ARG A 168 -21.74 26.57 7.35
CA ARG A 168 -21.17 25.52 8.21
C ARG A 168 -19.96 24.81 7.62
N PHE A 169 -19.89 24.66 6.29
CA PHE A 169 -18.91 23.77 5.64
C PHE A 169 -18.12 24.44 4.50
N GLN A 170 -18.24 25.75 4.31
CA GLN A 170 -17.44 26.51 3.32
C GLN A 170 -15.93 26.35 3.52
N GLY A 171 -15.48 26.04 4.74
CA GLY A 171 -14.07 25.95 5.09
C GLY A 171 -13.51 27.28 5.59
N ILE A 172 -12.19 27.37 5.65
CA ILE A 172 -11.47 28.60 6.00
C ILE A 172 -11.34 29.47 4.74
N GLU A 173 -11.75 30.74 4.82
CA GLU A 173 -11.56 31.77 3.79
C GLU A 173 -10.36 32.68 4.09
#